data_AF-A0AAN4S9U3-F1
#
_entry.id   AF-A0AAN4S9U3-F1
#
_cell.length_a   1.000
_cell.length_b   1.000
_cell.length_c   1.000
_cell.angle_alpha   90.00
_cell.angle_beta   90.00
_cell.angle_gamma   90.00
#
_symmetry.space_group_name_H-M   'P 1'
#
loop_
_entity.id
_entity.type
_entity.pdbx_description
1 polymer ?
#
loop_
_entity_poly.entity_id
_entity_poly.type
_entity_poly.pdbx_seq_one_letter_code
_entity_poly.pdbx_strand_id
1 'polypeptide(L)'
;MDQNGVQKLPALNVYNEQQKWQKHQLMVENLPLNQVLQELDRNYKGKIIFNDAALQHVRVNAVLPLDQTTESLKLLATVFPDLKIKQITPFVVMVSLK
;
A
#
# COMPACT_ATOMS: atom_id res chain seq x y z
N MET A 1 -25.49 -13.50 -27.39
CA MET A 1 -25.60 -14.34 -26.17
C MET A 1 -24.80 -15.57 -26.51
N ASP A 2 -23.57 -15.64 -26.00
CA ASP A 2 -22.57 -16.59 -26.47
C ASP A 2 -22.15 -17.39 -25.22
N GLN A 3 -22.38 -18.69 -25.28
CA GLN A 3 -22.63 -19.55 -24.11
C GLN A 3 -21.38 -20.08 -23.40
N ASN A 4 -20.33 -19.27 -23.21
CA ASN A 4 -19.18 -19.67 -22.39
C ASN A 4 -18.64 -18.45 -21.63
N GLY A 5 -19.13 -18.26 -20.41
CA GLY A 5 -18.75 -17.20 -19.48
C GLY A 5 -17.34 -17.34 -18.91
N VAL A 6 -16.33 -17.43 -19.79
CA VAL A 6 -14.92 -17.40 -19.39
C VAL A 6 -14.38 -16.02 -19.75
N GLN A 7 -14.43 -15.11 -18.77
CA GLN A 7 -13.57 -13.93 -18.81
C GLN A 7 -12.13 -14.43 -18.93
N LYS A 8 -11.43 -14.02 -19.99
CA LYS A 8 -9.97 -14.18 -20.09
C LYS A 8 -9.37 -13.52 -18.85
N LEU A 9 -8.89 -14.33 -17.90
CA LEU A 9 -7.96 -13.87 -16.88
C LEU A 9 -6.84 -13.14 -17.66
N PRO A 10 -6.55 -11.86 -17.34
CA PRO A 10 -5.49 -11.16 -18.02
C PRO A 10 -4.23 -12.00 -17.80
N ALA A 11 -3.57 -12.40 -18.89
CA ALA A 11 -2.33 -13.14 -18.81
C ALA A 11 -1.41 -12.38 -17.84
N LEU A 12 -1.15 -12.98 -16.68
CA LEU A 12 -0.22 -12.45 -15.68
C LEU A 12 1.09 -12.20 -16.42
N ASN A 13 1.35 -10.92 -16.71
CA ASN A 13 2.45 -10.52 -17.56
C ASN A 13 3.71 -10.53 -16.69
N VAL A 14 4.33 -11.71 -16.58
CA VAL A 14 5.49 -11.99 -15.73
C VAL A 14 6.63 -10.96 -15.93
N TYR A 15 6.73 -10.39 -17.14
CA TYR A 15 7.65 -9.29 -17.47
C TYR A 15 7.34 -7.98 -16.73
N ASN A 16 6.07 -7.62 -16.59
CA ASN A 16 5.65 -6.45 -15.81
C ASN A 16 5.92 -6.71 -14.32
N GLU A 17 5.68 -7.93 -13.83
CA GLU A 17 5.99 -8.28 -12.45
C GLU A 17 7.50 -8.14 -12.18
N GLN A 18 8.36 -8.72 -13.01
CA GLN A 18 9.84 -8.59 -12.94
C GLN A 18 10.33 -7.14 -12.98
N GLN A 19 9.69 -6.26 -13.75
CA GLN A 19 10.01 -4.82 -13.72
C GLN A 19 9.55 -4.11 -12.44
N LYS A 20 8.45 -4.55 -11.80
CA LYS A 20 8.04 -4.03 -10.48
C LYS A 20 9.06 -4.40 -9.40
N TRP A 21 9.60 -5.63 -9.45
CA TRP A 21 10.71 -6.07 -8.59
C TRP A 21 11.97 -5.20 -8.80
N GLN A 22 12.28 -4.79 -10.03
CA GLN A 22 13.41 -3.89 -10.32
C GLN A 22 13.20 -2.43 -9.87
N LYS A 23 11.97 -2.01 -9.57
CA LYS A 23 11.63 -0.61 -9.22
C LYS A 23 11.30 -0.39 -7.73
N HIS A 24 11.77 -1.29 -6.86
CA HIS A 24 11.50 -1.25 -5.41
C HIS A 24 10.00 -1.07 -5.10
N GLN A 25 9.14 -1.80 -5.81
CA GLN A 25 7.70 -1.78 -5.56
C GLN A 25 7.29 -2.96 -4.66
N LEU A 26 6.53 -2.65 -3.61
CA LEU A 26 5.85 -3.62 -2.76
C LEU A 26 4.50 -3.97 -3.37
N MET A 27 4.36 -5.20 -3.84
CA MET A 27 3.06 -5.75 -4.21
C MET A 27 2.39 -6.32 -2.96
N VAL A 28 1.25 -5.75 -2.62
CA VAL A 28 0.47 -6.05 -1.43
C VAL A 28 -0.82 -6.71 -1.86
N GLU A 29 -1.04 -7.95 -1.43
CA GLU A 29 -2.27 -8.70 -1.67
C GLU A 29 -2.88 -9.13 -0.34
N ASN A 30 -4.04 -8.57 -0.02
CA ASN A 30 -4.84 -8.84 1.17
C ASN A 30 -4.09 -8.69 2.51
N LEU A 31 -3.06 -7.84 2.54
CA LEU A 31 -2.30 -7.61 3.77
C LEU A 31 -3.00 -6.59 4.67
N PRO A 32 -2.90 -6.76 6.00
CA PRO A 32 -3.30 -5.75 6.96
C PRO A 32 -2.56 -4.42 6.77
N LEU A 33 -3.27 -3.30 6.89
CA LEU A 33 -2.68 -1.96 6.71
C LEU A 33 -1.54 -1.69 7.69
N ASN A 34 -1.61 -2.19 8.93
CA ASN A 34 -0.50 -2.02 9.88
C ASN A 34 0.80 -2.67 9.35
N GLN A 35 0.73 -3.87 8.76
CA GLN A 35 1.91 -4.53 8.18
C GLN A 35 2.44 -3.76 6.97
N VAL A 36 1.54 -3.24 6.12
CA VAL A 36 1.95 -2.39 4.99
C VAL A 36 2.68 -1.14 5.47
N LEU A 37 2.17 -0.49 6.52
CA LEU A 37 2.81 0.68 7.12
C LEU A 37 4.16 0.34 7.78
N GLN A 38 4.30 -0.85 8.37
CA GLN A 38 5.59 -1.33 8.90
C GLN A 38 6.62 -1.47 7.78
N GLU A 39 6.25 -2.04 6.63
CA GLU A 39 7.16 -2.19 5.49
C GLU A 39 7.53 -0.84 4.87
N LEU A 40 6.58 0.10 4.80
CA LEU A 40 6.87 1.47 4.39
C LEU A 40 7.77 2.21 5.38
N ASP A 41 7.59 2.01 6.68
CA ASP A 41 8.40 2.63 7.74
C ASP A 41 9.86 2.16 7.68
N ARG A 42 10.10 0.87 7.39
CA ARG A 42 11.45 0.31 7.22
C ARG A 42 12.28 0.99 6.14
N ASN A 43 11.61 1.46 5.07
CA ASN A 43 12.25 2.09 3.92
C ASN A 43 12.21 3.63 3.99
N TYR A 44 11.59 4.18 5.03
CA TYR A 44 11.43 5.62 5.20
C TYR A 44 12.61 6.21 5.98
N LYS A 45 13.06 7.41 5.59
CA LYS A 45 14.09 8.16 6.34
C LYS A 45 13.57 8.77 7.65
N GLY A 46 12.26 8.73 7.87
CA GLY A 46 11.61 9.22 9.08
C GLY A 46 10.89 8.09 9.82
N LYS A 47 9.86 8.45 10.58
CA LYS A 47 9.03 7.51 11.33
C LYS A 47 7.56 7.67 10.98
N ILE A 48 6.90 6.55 10.75
CA ILE A 48 5.44 6.43 10.64
C ILE A 48 4.91 5.90 11.98
N ILE A 49 4.04 6.67 12.62
CA ILE A 49 3.40 6.32 13.89
C ILE A 49 1.95 5.96 13.62
N PHE A 50 1.51 4.82 14.15
CA PHE A 50 0.14 4.34 14.03
C PHE A 50 -0.21 3.39 15.18
N ASN A 51 -1.49 3.06 15.32
CA ASN A 51 -1.97 2.04 16.26
C ASN A 51 -2.22 0.72 15.50
N ASP A 52 -1.40 -0.30 15.77
CA ASP A 52 -1.50 -1.62 15.13
C ASP A 52 -2.89 -2.24 15.24
N ALA A 53 -3.46 -2.25 16.44
CA ALA A 53 -4.73 -2.90 16.71
C ALA A 53 -5.90 -2.22 15.98
N ALA A 54 -5.81 -0.90 15.77
CA ALA A 54 -6.82 -0.14 15.04
C ALA A 54 -6.78 -0.41 13.51
N LEU A 55 -5.60 -0.73 12.96
CA LEU A 55 -5.39 -0.84 11.52
C LEU A 55 -5.32 -2.28 11.01
N GLN A 56 -5.19 -3.28 11.88
CA GLN A 56 -5.08 -4.71 11.50
C GLN A 56 -6.26 -5.24 10.67
N HIS A 57 -7.44 -4.61 10.79
CA HIS A 57 -8.66 -5.04 10.10
C HIS A 57 -8.80 -4.44 8.70
N VAL A 58 -8.00 -3.43 8.35
CA VAL A 58 -8.05 -2.79 7.03
C VAL A 58 -7.18 -3.59 6.07
N ARG A 59 -7.79 -4.12 5.00
CA ARG A 59 -7.10 -4.94 4.00
C ARG A 59 -6.65 -4.09 2.83
N VAL A 60 -5.40 -4.29 2.41
CA VAL A 60 -4.77 -3.55 1.34
C VAL A 60 -4.49 -4.48 0.17
N ASN A 61 -4.91 -4.05 -1.02
CA ASN A 61 -4.60 -4.65 -2.31
C ASN A 61 -4.04 -3.55 -3.20
N ALA A 62 -2.71 -3.41 -3.27
CA ALA A 62 -2.07 -2.30 -3.95
C ALA A 62 -0.63 -2.62 -4.34
N VAL A 63 -0.10 -1.86 -5.29
CA VAL A 63 1.34 -1.81 -5.57
C VAL A 63 1.85 -0.46 -5.09
N LEU A 64 2.80 -0.49 -4.15
CA LEU A 64 3.31 0.69 -3.46
C LEU A 64 4.81 0.87 -3.74
N PRO A 65 5.30 2.07 -4.10
CA PRO A 65 6.74 2.32 -4.15
C PRO A 65 7.36 2.39 -2.75
N LEU A 66 8.29 1.50 -2.41
CA LEU A 66 8.95 1.48 -1.10
C LEU A 66 9.90 2.67 -0.90
N ASP A 67 10.60 3.08 -1.95
CA ASP A 67 11.55 4.21 -1.90
C ASP A 67 10.87 5.58 -1.79
N GLN A 68 9.57 5.66 -2.09
CA GLN A 68 8.79 6.89 -2.14
C GLN A 68 7.65 6.85 -1.12
N THR A 69 7.99 6.66 0.15
CA THR A 69 7.02 6.55 1.26
C THR A 69 5.95 7.63 1.25
N THR A 70 6.31 8.90 1.03
CA THR A 70 5.34 10.01 1.00
C THR A 70 4.30 9.85 -0.11
N GLU A 71 4.71 9.40 -1.29
CA GLU A 71 3.79 9.15 -2.40
C GLU A 71 2.92 7.91 -2.14
N SER A 72 3.51 6.85 -1.57
CA SER A 72 2.77 5.67 -1.10
C SER A 72 1.69 6.03 -0.08
N LEU A 73 2.01 6.90 0.89
CA LEU A 73 1.05 7.37 1.90
C LEU A 73 -0.09 8.19 1.27
N LYS A 74 0.20 9.08 0.33
CA LYS A 74 -0.85 9.82 -0.42
C LYS A 74 -1.77 8.88 -1.21
N LEU A 75 -1.19 7.87 -1.85
CA LEU A 75 -1.96 6.87 -2.57
C LEU A 75 -2.90 6.10 -1.61
N LEU A 76 -2.37 5.67 -0.45
CA LEU A 76 -3.18 5.03 0.58
C LEU A 76 -4.32 5.93 1.06
N ALA A 77 -4.08 7.22 1.30
CA ALA A 77 -5.15 8.16 1.70
C ALA A 77 -6.22 8.37 0.60
N THR A 78 -5.85 8.17 -0.67
CA THR A 78 -6.79 8.25 -1.80
C THR A 78 -7.64 7.00 -1.91
N VAL A 79 -7.06 5.82 -1.66
CA VAL A 79 -7.77 4.53 -1.70
C VAL A 79 -8.63 4.31 -0.45
N PHE A 80 -8.17 4.76 0.72
CA PHE A 80 -8.85 4.61 2.00
C PHE A 80 -9.32 5.98 2.51
N PRO A 81 -10.55 6.43 2.15
CA PRO A 81 -11.02 7.76 2.52
C PRO A 81 -11.16 7.95 4.04
N ASP A 82 -11.31 6.87 4.81
CA ASP A 82 -11.33 6.92 6.28
C ASP A 82 -9.94 6.99 6.90
N LEU A 83 -8.89 6.91 6.10
CA LEU A 83 -7.52 7.09 6.55
C LEU A 83 -7.21 8.58 6.72
N LYS A 84 -6.56 8.91 7.83
CA LYS A 84 -6.06 10.24 8.15
C LYS A 84 -4.55 10.17 8.25
N ILE A 85 -3.88 11.03 7.49
CA ILE A 85 -2.44 11.16 7.49
C ILE A 85 -2.10 12.58 7.96
N LYS A 86 -1.31 12.69 9.03
CA LYS A 86 -0.94 13.97 9.63
C LYS A 86 0.58 14.05 9.77
N GLN A 87 1.18 15.05 9.12
CA GLN A 87 2.58 15.39 9.37
C GLN A 87 2.70 16.05 10.75
N ILE A 88 3.53 15.51 11.63
CA ILE A 88 3.77 16.07 12.97
C ILE A 88 5.05 16.92 12.98
N THR A 89 6.12 16.38 12.40
CA THR A 89 7.40 17.06 12.16
C THR A 89 7.89 16.66 10.77
N PRO A 90 8.94 17.28 10.17
CA PRO A 90 9.43 16.88 8.84
C PRO A 90 9.82 15.40 8.68
N PHE A 91 10.08 14.70 9.79
CA PHE A 91 10.48 13.27 9.80
C PHE A 91 9.48 12.38 10.53
N VAL A 92 8.34 12.89 11.01
CA VAL A 92 7.34 12.08 11.72
C VAL A 92 5.97 12.30 11.12
N VAL A 93 5.37 11.19 10.67
CA VAL A 93 4.01 11.14 10.14
C VAL A 93 3.16 10.26 11.05
N MET A 94 1.95 10.72 11.39
CA MET A 94 0.96 9.93 12.09
C MET A 94 -0.11 9.45 11.12
N VAL A 95 -0.42 8.16 11.17
CA VAL A 95 -1.49 7.52 10.39
C VAL A 95 -2.53 6.95 11.35
N SER A 96 -3.79 7.32 11.15
CA SER A 96 -4.92 6.83 11.94
C SER A 96 -6.16 6.69 11.07
N LEU A 97 -7.20 6.03 11.59
CA LEU A 97 -8.55 6.19 11.04
C LEU A 97 -9.16 7.52 11.51
N LYS A 98 -10.18 7.99 10.78
CA LYS A 98 -10.97 9.17 11.13
C LYS A 98 -11.83 8.96 12.37
#